data_AF-A0A832IJV0-F1
#
_entry.id   AF-A0A832IJV0-F1
#
_cell.length_a   1.000
_cell.length_b   1.000
_cell.length_c   1.000
_cell.angle_alpha   90.00
_cell.angle_beta   90.00
_cell.angle_gamma   90.00
#
_symmetry.space_group_name_H-M   'P 1'
#
loop_
_entity.id
_entity.type
_entity.pdbx_description
1 polymer ?
#
loop_
_entity_poly.entity_id
_entity_poly.type
_entity_poly.pdbx_seq_one_letter_code
_entity_poly.pdbx_strand_id
1 'polypeptide(L)'
;MSNKTERLTSLNNDKLIDVVKNYRQYGYDDGIRTTAIEILKERGIDKEQLQLTGNFQNETYNSAKEIYNLFKQNSKVAFIFYGLILITSIIIPISAKNLGSFTLIVEIISWISIAVYFIYLLKSFLNHNDFFKRIGKDFGNEGILIYFFLGMPFYIFMYFYFRNQMNGAMKLIK
;
A
#
# COMPACT_ATOMS: atom_id res chain seq x y z
N MET A 1 -22.80 22.38 -4.65
CA MET A 1 -22.54 21.97 -3.25
C MET A 1 -23.79 21.51 -2.49
N SER A 2 -25.03 21.95 -2.80
CA SER A 2 -26.21 21.63 -1.95
C SER A 2 -26.60 20.14 -1.86
N ASN A 3 -26.49 19.36 -2.95
CA ASN A 3 -26.95 17.97 -2.98
C ASN A 3 -26.18 17.03 -2.02
N LYS A 4 -24.85 17.24 -1.85
CA LYS A 4 -24.04 16.42 -0.91
C LYS A 4 -24.39 16.71 0.54
N THR A 5 -24.60 17.99 0.87
CA THR A 5 -24.98 18.43 2.22
C THR A 5 -26.36 17.91 2.58
N GLU A 6 -27.36 18.04 1.70
CA GLU A 6 -28.72 17.50 1.91
C GLU A 6 -28.71 16.00 2.22
N ARG A 7 -27.88 15.23 1.50
CA ARG A 7 -27.69 13.79 1.77
C ARG A 7 -27.11 13.53 3.16
N LEU A 8 -26.10 14.29 3.59
CA LEU A 8 -25.52 14.16 4.94
C LEU A 8 -26.54 14.52 6.02
N THR A 9 -27.35 15.55 5.83
CA THR A 9 -28.37 15.96 6.81
C THR A 9 -29.45 14.88 7.00
N SER A 10 -29.74 14.08 5.97
CA SER A 10 -30.67 12.95 6.08
C SER A 10 -30.11 11.73 6.84
N LEU A 11 -28.80 11.68 7.10
CA LEU A 11 -28.18 10.57 7.83
C LEU A 11 -28.48 10.67 9.34
N ASN A 12 -28.60 9.52 9.99
CA ASN A 12 -28.63 9.45 11.46
C ASN A 12 -27.23 9.68 12.06
N ASN A 13 -27.16 9.86 13.38
CA ASN A 13 -25.91 10.17 14.06
C ASN A 13 -24.86 9.07 13.87
N ASP A 14 -25.24 7.80 13.96
CA ASP A 14 -24.30 6.68 13.77
C ASP A 14 -23.65 6.68 12.38
N LYS A 15 -24.44 6.95 11.32
CA LYS A 15 -23.90 7.04 9.96
C LYS A 15 -23.05 8.28 9.76
N LEU A 16 -23.40 9.42 10.38
CA LEU A 16 -22.54 10.61 10.33
C LEU A 16 -21.21 10.36 11.05
N ILE A 17 -21.23 9.70 12.21
CA ILE A 17 -20.04 9.30 12.95
C ILE A 17 -19.17 8.38 12.09
N ASP A 18 -19.76 7.39 11.43
CA ASP A 18 -19.05 6.52 10.49
C ASP A 18 -18.42 7.30 9.33
N VAL A 19 -19.16 8.25 8.74
CA VAL A 19 -18.63 9.14 7.70
C VAL A 19 -17.44 9.94 8.23
N VAL A 20 -17.50 10.50 9.43
CA VAL A 20 -16.38 11.25 10.03
C VAL A 20 -15.15 10.37 10.23
N LYS A 21 -15.35 9.17 10.77
CA LYS A 21 -14.29 8.21 11.09
C LYS A 21 -13.61 7.66 9.83
N ASN A 22 -14.41 7.28 8.83
CA ASN A 22 -13.99 6.49 7.67
C ASN A 22 -13.97 7.27 6.35
N TYR A 23 -14.06 8.61 6.39
CA TYR A 23 -14.12 9.47 5.19
C TYR A 23 -13.04 9.15 4.14
N ARG A 24 -11.79 8.92 4.57
CA ARG A 24 -10.66 8.58 3.67
C ARG A 24 -10.75 7.19 3.05
N GLN A 25 -11.44 6.26 3.70
CA GLN A 25 -11.70 4.92 3.16
C GLN A 25 -12.80 4.98 2.10
N TYR A 26 -13.77 5.86 2.27
CA TYR A 26 -14.83 6.15 1.29
C TYR A 26 -14.39 7.06 0.14
N GLY A 27 -13.18 7.60 0.20
CA GLY A 27 -12.66 8.52 -0.82
C GLY A 27 -13.28 9.92 -0.75
N TYR A 28 -13.85 10.29 0.41
CA TYR A 28 -14.33 11.63 0.67
C TYR A 28 -13.17 12.58 1.01
N ASP A 29 -13.36 13.85 0.65
CA ASP A 29 -12.44 14.93 1.02
C ASP A 29 -12.69 15.44 2.45
N ASP A 30 -11.79 16.28 2.94
CA ASP A 30 -11.91 16.88 4.27
C ASP A 30 -13.13 17.82 4.38
N GLY A 31 -13.67 18.32 3.26
CA GLY A 31 -14.87 19.15 3.23
C GLY A 31 -16.11 18.38 3.67
N ILE A 32 -16.33 17.19 3.10
CA ILE A 32 -17.44 16.29 3.50
C ILE A 32 -17.33 15.94 4.98
N ARG A 33 -16.12 15.65 5.48
CA ARG A 33 -15.88 15.39 6.89
C ARG A 33 -16.20 16.58 7.78
N THR A 34 -15.81 17.78 7.36
CA THR A 34 -16.06 19.02 8.11
C THR A 34 -17.55 19.27 8.23
N THR A 35 -18.30 19.15 7.13
CA THR A 35 -19.77 19.25 7.14
C THR A 35 -20.42 18.20 8.03
N ALA A 36 -19.93 16.95 8.04
CA ALA A 36 -20.46 15.91 8.92
C ALA A 36 -20.21 16.23 10.41
N ILE A 37 -19.06 16.80 10.75
CA ILE A 37 -18.75 17.26 12.12
C ILE A 37 -19.66 18.43 12.53
N GLU A 38 -19.93 19.37 11.63
CA GLU A 38 -20.83 20.50 11.88
C GLU A 38 -22.26 20.03 12.16
N ILE A 39 -22.79 19.11 11.35
CA ILE A 39 -24.13 18.52 11.56
C ILE A 39 -24.18 17.76 12.90
N LEU A 40 -23.14 17.01 13.26
CA LEU A 40 -23.07 16.33 14.56
C LEU A 40 -23.06 17.32 15.72
N LYS A 41 -22.34 18.43 15.58
CA LYS A 41 -22.30 19.50 16.58
C LYS A 41 -23.67 20.14 16.77
N GLU A 42 -24.41 20.42 15.71
CA GLU A 42 -25.80 20.90 15.77
C GLU A 42 -26.73 19.92 16.50
N ARG A 43 -26.39 18.62 16.49
CA ARG A 43 -27.12 17.54 17.17
C ARG A 43 -26.59 17.22 18.56
N GLY A 44 -25.71 18.05 19.11
CA GLY A 44 -25.18 17.91 20.47
C GLY A 44 -24.04 16.90 20.62
N ILE A 45 -23.44 16.42 19.53
CA ILE A 45 -22.25 15.57 19.56
C ILE A 45 -21.05 16.42 19.17
N ASP A 46 -20.23 16.76 20.16
CA ASP A 46 -19.06 17.60 19.92
C ASP A 46 -17.87 16.79 19.37
N LYS A 47 -16.86 17.52 18.90
CA LYS A 47 -15.63 16.94 18.38
C LYS A 47 -14.80 16.23 19.46
N GLU A 48 -14.84 16.72 20.69
CA GLU A 48 -14.06 16.19 21.82
C GLU A 48 -14.57 14.80 22.21
N GLN A 49 -15.89 14.62 22.26
CA GLN A 49 -16.58 13.36 22.41
C GLN A 49 -16.21 12.37 21.30
N LEU A 50 -16.16 12.81 20.03
CA LEU A 50 -15.70 11.96 18.93
C LEU A 50 -14.24 11.49 19.13
N GLN A 51 -13.38 12.35 19.67
CA GLN A 51 -11.98 12.01 19.96
C GLN A 51 -11.87 11.04 21.14
N LEU A 52 -12.55 11.34 22.25
CA LEU A 52 -12.56 10.51 23.47
C LEU A 52 -13.13 9.11 23.22
N THR A 53 -14.09 8.99 22.30
CA THR A 53 -14.71 7.71 21.92
C THR A 53 -13.98 6.97 20.79
N GLY A 54 -12.87 7.51 20.27
CA GLY A 54 -12.12 6.89 19.17
C GLY A 54 -12.83 6.92 17.81
N ASN A 55 -13.86 7.75 17.67
CA ASN A 55 -14.69 7.88 16.47
C ASN A 55 -14.25 9.02 15.55
N PHE A 56 -13.27 9.82 15.95
CA PHE A 56 -12.80 10.96 15.17
C PHE A 56 -11.98 10.55 13.93
N GLN A 57 -11.22 9.45 14.02
CA GLN A 57 -10.38 8.94 12.94
C GLN A 57 -10.25 7.42 13.00
N ASN A 58 -10.16 6.79 11.84
CA ASN A 58 -9.76 5.39 11.75
C ASN A 58 -8.22 5.27 11.76
N GLU A 59 -7.64 5.18 12.95
CA GLU A 59 -6.18 5.03 13.14
C GLU A 59 -5.63 3.74 12.54
N THR A 60 -6.42 2.67 12.54
CA THR A 60 -6.04 1.40 11.90
C THR A 60 -5.91 1.57 10.40
N TYR A 61 -6.92 2.16 9.75
CA TYR A 61 -6.91 2.44 8.31
C TYR A 61 -5.78 3.40 7.93
N ASN A 62 -5.60 4.49 8.68
CA ASN A 62 -4.58 5.50 8.37
C ASN A 62 -3.17 4.89 8.37
N SER A 63 -2.78 4.19 9.42
CA SER A 63 -1.45 3.57 9.46
C SER A 63 -1.34 2.38 8.50
N ALA A 64 -2.40 1.60 8.30
CA ALA A 64 -2.38 0.53 7.28
C ALA A 64 -2.17 1.12 5.87
N LYS A 65 -2.77 2.27 5.57
CA LYS A 65 -2.58 3.00 4.32
C LYS A 65 -1.15 3.53 4.16
N GLU A 66 -0.53 4.02 5.23
CA GLU A 66 0.88 4.43 5.23
C GLU A 66 1.80 3.25 4.91
N ILE A 67 1.62 2.12 5.59
CA ILE A 67 2.42 0.89 5.34
C ILE A 67 2.20 0.41 3.90
N TYR A 68 0.96 0.43 3.40
CA TYR A 68 0.66 0.08 2.01
C TYR A 68 1.35 1.02 1.01
N ASN A 69 1.44 2.32 1.30
CA ASN A 69 2.18 3.25 0.44
C ASN A 69 3.68 2.93 0.43
N LEU A 70 4.27 2.60 1.57
CA LEU A 70 5.66 2.15 1.67
C LEU A 70 5.88 0.85 0.88
N PHE A 71 4.96 -0.12 1.01
CA PHE A 71 4.96 -1.34 0.20
C PHE A 71 4.93 -1.00 -1.29
N LYS A 72 4.02 -0.12 -1.73
CA LYS A 72 3.84 0.26 -3.14
C LYS A 72 5.11 0.88 -3.72
N GLN A 73 5.80 1.71 -2.94
CA GLN A 73 7.06 2.33 -3.34
C GLN A 73 8.17 1.29 -3.45
N ASN A 74 8.39 0.50 -2.40
CA ASN A 74 9.47 -0.49 -2.38
C ASN A 74 9.27 -1.61 -3.42
N SER A 75 8.04 -2.13 -3.54
CA SER A 75 7.69 -3.15 -4.55
C SER A 75 7.90 -2.66 -5.98
N LYS A 76 7.65 -1.36 -6.25
CA LYS A 76 7.88 -0.74 -7.57
C LYS A 76 9.37 -0.65 -7.90
N VAL A 77 10.20 -0.26 -6.93
CA VAL A 77 11.66 -0.21 -7.13
C VAL A 77 12.19 -1.61 -7.43
N ALA A 78 11.82 -2.61 -6.63
CA ALA A 78 12.17 -4.00 -6.90
C ALA A 78 11.68 -4.47 -8.28
N PHE A 79 10.49 -4.07 -8.71
CA PHE A 79 9.95 -4.43 -10.02
C PHE A 79 10.77 -3.88 -11.18
N ILE A 80 11.21 -2.62 -11.07
CA ILE A 80 12.06 -1.97 -12.08
C ILE A 80 13.41 -2.70 -12.19
N PHE A 81 14.07 -2.94 -11.07
CA PHE A 81 15.37 -3.62 -11.05
C PHE A 81 15.27 -5.08 -11.48
N TYR A 82 14.17 -5.77 -11.18
CA TYR A 82 13.89 -7.10 -11.71
C TYR A 82 13.83 -7.09 -13.25
N GLY A 83 13.12 -6.13 -13.85
CA GLY A 83 13.11 -5.96 -15.30
C GLY A 83 14.50 -5.67 -15.88
N LEU A 84 15.30 -4.85 -15.20
CA LEU A 84 16.68 -4.56 -15.60
C LEU A 84 17.58 -5.81 -15.56
N ILE A 85 17.42 -6.67 -14.54
CA ILE A 85 18.13 -7.95 -14.45
C ILE A 85 17.76 -8.85 -15.65
N LEU A 86 16.47 -8.95 -15.99
CA LEU A 86 16.04 -9.73 -17.15
C LEU A 86 16.65 -9.21 -18.45
N ILE A 87 16.65 -7.89 -18.68
CA ILE A 87 17.24 -7.28 -19.88
C ILE A 87 18.75 -7.55 -19.94
N THR A 88 19.46 -7.30 -18.84
CA THR A 88 20.92 -7.50 -18.80
C THR A 88 21.30 -8.97 -18.98
N SER A 89 20.50 -9.91 -18.48
CA SER A 89 20.72 -11.36 -18.68
C SER A 89 20.70 -11.80 -20.15
N ILE A 90 19.96 -11.08 -21.00
CA ILE A 90 19.91 -11.33 -22.45
C ILE A 90 21.06 -10.61 -23.17
N ILE A 91 21.40 -9.38 -22.76
CA ILE A 91 22.44 -8.56 -23.42
C ILE A 91 23.84 -9.15 -23.23
N ILE A 92 24.19 -9.58 -22.01
CA ILE A 92 25.53 -10.08 -21.67
C ILE A 92 26.02 -11.17 -22.65
N PRO A 93 25.30 -12.29 -22.89
CA PRO A 93 25.77 -13.35 -23.78
C PRO A 93 25.88 -12.91 -25.26
N ILE A 94 25.11 -11.91 -25.68
CA ILE A 94 25.16 -11.36 -27.05
C ILE A 94 26.40 -10.47 -27.20
N SER A 95 26.63 -9.59 -26.23
CA SER A 95 27.73 -8.62 -26.24
C SER A 95 29.09 -9.25 -25.96
N ALA A 96 29.14 -10.33 -25.18
CA ALA A 96 30.38 -11.03 -24.81
C ALA A 96 31.19 -11.53 -26.03
N LYS A 97 30.54 -11.74 -27.18
CA LYS A 97 31.19 -12.24 -28.40
C LYS A 97 32.02 -11.19 -29.13
N ASN A 98 31.65 -9.91 -29.03
CA ASN A 98 32.15 -8.85 -29.92
C ASN A 98 32.62 -7.58 -29.20
N LEU A 99 32.23 -7.36 -27.94
CA LEU A 99 32.41 -6.07 -27.24
C LEU A 99 32.82 -6.28 -25.76
N GLY A 100 34.05 -6.76 -25.54
CA GLY A 100 34.54 -7.16 -24.21
C GLY A 100 34.41 -6.08 -23.11
N SER A 101 34.92 -4.87 -23.35
CA SER A 101 34.85 -3.78 -22.35
C SER A 101 33.42 -3.33 -22.05
N PHE A 102 32.53 -3.32 -23.05
CA PHE A 102 31.11 -3.02 -22.85
C PHE A 102 30.43 -4.08 -21.99
N THR A 103 30.75 -5.35 -22.21
CA THR A 103 30.18 -6.47 -21.46
C THR A 103 30.52 -6.37 -19.97
N LEU A 104 31.76 -6.04 -19.62
CA LEU A 104 32.16 -5.82 -18.22
C LEU A 104 31.35 -4.71 -17.54
N ILE A 105 31.07 -3.61 -18.24
CA ILE A 105 30.26 -2.51 -17.70
C ILE A 105 28.83 -2.99 -17.42
N VAL A 106 28.23 -3.74 -18.35
CA VAL A 106 26.87 -4.28 -18.19
C VAL A 106 26.80 -5.30 -17.04
N GLU A 107 27.83 -6.13 -16.87
CA GLU A 107 27.92 -7.08 -15.75
C GLU A 107 27.95 -6.36 -14.39
N ILE A 108 28.76 -5.31 -14.25
CA ILE A 108 28.82 -4.51 -13.02
C ILE A 108 27.45 -3.91 -12.71
N ILE A 109 26.77 -3.33 -13.71
CA ILE A 109 25.40 -2.80 -13.56
C ILE A 109 24.43 -3.90 -13.14
N SER A 110 24.55 -5.10 -13.71
CA SER A 110 23.70 -6.24 -13.36
C SER A 110 23.87 -6.65 -11.90
N TRP A 111 25.11 -6.77 -11.41
CA TRP A 111 25.38 -7.08 -10.00
C TRP A 111 24.83 -6.04 -9.03
N ILE A 112 25.00 -4.75 -9.33
CA ILE A 112 24.39 -3.66 -8.54
C ILE A 112 22.86 -3.78 -8.56
N SER A 113 22.29 -4.07 -9.73
CA SER A 113 20.84 -4.22 -9.91
C SER A 113 20.28 -5.37 -9.08
N ILE A 114 21.00 -6.49 -9.02
CA ILE A 114 20.66 -7.65 -8.18
C ILE A 114 20.66 -7.23 -6.70
N ALA A 115 21.71 -6.56 -6.23
CA ALA A 115 21.80 -6.12 -4.84
C ALA A 115 20.65 -5.17 -4.46
N VAL A 116 20.37 -4.16 -5.30
CA VAL A 116 19.26 -3.22 -5.08
C VAL A 116 17.92 -3.96 -5.11
N TYR A 117 17.70 -4.86 -6.07
CA TYR A 117 16.50 -5.68 -6.15
C TYR A 117 16.23 -6.41 -4.83
N PHE A 118 17.21 -7.14 -4.30
CA PHE A 118 17.05 -7.89 -3.05
C PHE A 118 16.75 -7.00 -1.84
N ILE A 119 17.41 -5.85 -1.71
CA ILE A 119 17.15 -4.90 -0.63
C ILE A 119 15.69 -4.44 -0.66
N TYR A 120 15.20 -4.02 -1.83
CA TYR A 120 13.84 -3.51 -1.95
C TYR A 120 12.79 -4.63 -1.93
N LEU A 121 13.14 -5.84 -2.36
CA LEU A 121 12.33 -7.04 -2.22
C LEU A 121 12.05 -7.35 -0.74
N LEU A 122 13.10 -7.34 0.10
CA LEU A 122 12.99 -7.54 1.54
C LEU A 122 12.18 -6.42 2.21
N LYS A 123 12.45 -5.16 1.89
CA LYS A 123 11.66 -4.03 2.41
C LYS A 123 10.18 -4.14 2.04
N SER A 124 9.89 -4.53 0.80
CA SER A 124 8.52 -4.78 0.34
C SER A 124 7.87 -5.91 1.14
N PHE A 125 8.58 -7.01 1.39
CA PHE A 125 8.09 -8.11 2.21
C PHE A 125 7.79 -7.67 3.65
N LEU A 126 8.68 -6.92 4.29
CA LEU A 126 8.48 -6.43 5.65
C LEU A 126 7.24 -5.53 5.75
N ASN A 127 7.09 -4.58 4.83
CA ASN A 127 5.91 -3.72 4.77
C ASN A 127 4.62 -4.52 4.56
N HIS A 128 4.68 -5.56 3.72
CA HIS A 128 3.54 -6.43 3.48
C HIS A 128 3.12 -7.16 4.78
N ASN A 129 4.08 -7.74 5.49
CA ASN A 129 3.85 -8.38 6.78
C ASN A 129 3.30 -7.41 7.85
N ASP A 130 3.92 -6.22 7.98
CA ASP A 130 3.52 -5.20 8.93
C ASP A 130 2.11 -4.68 8.67
N PHE A 131 1.70 -4.61 7.40
CA PHE A 131 0.34 -4.25 7.02
C PHE A 131 -0.68 -5.27 7.55
N PHE A 132 -0.43 -6.56 7.34
CA PHE A 132 -1.35 -7.62 7.78
C PHE A 132 -1.42 -7.71 9.31
N LYS A 133 -0.27 -7.58 9.99
CA LYS A 133 -0.21 -7.43 11.45
C LYS A 133 -1.04 -6.24 11.93
N ARG A 134 -0.93 -5.08 11.26
CA ARG A 134 -1.65 -3.86 11.64
C ARG A 134 -3.18 -4.01 11.54
N ILE A 135 -3.67 -4.80 10.58
CA ILE A 135 -5.10 -5.06 10.42
C ILE A 135 -5.57 -6.31 11.20
N GLY A 136 -4.73 -6.86 12.09
CA GLY A 136 -5.06 -8.01 12.93
C GLY A 136 -5.24 -9.32 12.18
N LYS A 137 -4.66 -9.44 10.98
CA LYS A 137 -4.68 -10.67 10.18
C LYS A 137 -3.31 -11.34 10.26
N ASP A 138 -3.29 -12.62 10.56
CA ASP A 138 -2.05 -13.38 10.52
C ASP A 138 -1.65 -13.64 9.07
N PHE A 139 -0.49 -13.11 8.69
CA PHE A 139 0.18 -13.44 7.44
C PHE A 139 1.21 -14.52 7.79
N GLY A 140 0.71 -15.72 8.10
CA GLY A 140 1.51 -16.82 8.64
C GLY A 140 2.63 -17.30 7.70
N ASN A 141 3.28 -18.41 8.08
CA ASN A 141 4.44 -18.97 7.37
C ASN A 141 4.22 -19.19 5.86
N GLU A 142 2.98 -19.42 5.43
CA GLU A 142 2.61 -19.56 4.01
C GLU A 142 2.95 -18.32 3.18
N GLY A 143 2.76 -17.12 3.75
CA GLY A 143 3.08 -15.85 3.08
C GLY A 143 4.58 -15.64 2.86
N ILE A 144 5.40 -16.06 3.84
CA ILE A 144 6.87 -16.06 3.75
C ILE A 144 7.33 -17.03 2.67
N LEU A 145 6.77 -18.25 2.65
CA LEU A 145 7.11 -19.29 1.68
C LEU A 145 6.77 -18.86 0.25
N ILE A 146 5.59 -18.27 0.03
CA ILE A 146 5.22 -17.73 -1.29
C ILE A 146 6.23 -16.65 -1.72
N TYR A 147 6.64 -15.75 -0.83
CA TYR A 147 7.62 -14.70 -1.15
C TYR A 147 9.01 -15.26 -1.50
N PHE A 148 9.48 -16.30 -0.80
CA PHE A 148 10.78 -16.92 -1.04
C PHE A 148 10.81 -17.80 -2.30
N PHE A 149 9.79 -18.64 -2.52
CA PHE A 149 9.77 -19.58 -3.64
C PHE A 149 9.35 -18.93 -4.97
N LEU A 150 8.38 -18.00 -4.94
CA LEU A 150 7.91 -17.33 -6.16
C LEU A 150 8.50 -15.94 -6.39
N GLY A 151 9.02 -15.28 -5.34
CA GLY A 151 9.53 -13.92 -5.45
C GLY A 151 10.74 -13.80 -6.38
N MET A 152 11.57 -14.84 -6.49
CA MET A 152 12.81 -14.82 -7.28
C MET A 152 12.60 -15.04 -8.80
N PRO A 153 11.99 -16.14 -9.26
CA PRO A 153 11.76 -16.35 -10.69
C PRO A 153 10.48 -15.69 -11.23
N PHE A 154 9.51 -15.36 -10.37
CA PHE A 154 8.17 -14.93 -10.77
C PHE A 154 7.74 -13.61 -10.11
N TYR A 155 8.70 -12.72 -9.80
CA TYR A 155 8.43 -11.45 -9.11
C TYR A 155 7.35 -10.59 -9.77
N ILE A 156 7.26 -10.64 -11.10
CA ILE A 156 6.25 -9.91 -11.88
C ILE A 156 4.84 -10.23 -11.38
N PHE A 157 4.51 -11.51 -11.18
CA PHE A 157 3.20 -11.93 -10.70
C PHE A 157 2.97 -11.48 -9.25
N MET A 158 4.00 -11.60 -8.41
CA MET A 158 3.94 -11.21 -6.99
C MET A 158 3.65 -9.71 -6.82
N TYR A 159 4.27 -8.87 -7.64
CA TYR A 159 4.07 -7.42 -7.61
C TYR A 159 2.59 -7.04 -7.78
N PHE A 160 1.87 -7.68 -8.71
CA PHE A 160 0.44 -7.42 -8.91
C PHE A 160 -0.43 -8.10 -7.86
N TYR A 161 -0.14 -9.36 -7.54
CA TYR A 161 -0.92 -10.14 -6.58
C TYR A 161 -1.00 -9.47 -5.21
N PHE A 162 0.15 -9.12 -4.61
CA PHE A 162 0.17 -8.54 -3.27
C PHE A 162 -0.42 -7.13 -3.22
N ARG A 163 -0.21 -6.32 -4.27
CA ARG A 163 -0.85 -5.01 -4.35
C ARG A 163 -2.37 -5.12 -4.35
N ASN A 164 -2.91 -6.04 -5.14
CA ASN A 164 -4.35 -6.27 -5.21
C ASN A 164 -4.89 -6.83 -3.89
N GLN A 165 -4.15 -7.75 -3.27
CA GLN A 165 -4.50 -8.34 -1.98
C GLN A 165 -4.58 -7.28 -0.87
N MET A 166 -3.54 -6.45 -0.72
CA MET A 166 -3.52 -5.38 0.28
C MET A 166 -4.60 -4.34 0.02
N ASN A 167 -4.82 -3.95 -1.24
CA ASN A 167 -5.87 -3.01 -1.62
C ASN A 167 -7.28 -3.56 -1.31
N GLY A 168 -7.50 -4.86 -1.53
CA GLY A 168 -8.74 -5.54 -1.14
C GLY A 168 -8.93 -5.55 0.38
N ALA A 169 -7.87 -5.90 1.12
CA ALA A 169 -7.90 -5.90 2.58
C ALA A 169 -8.15 -4.50 3.18
N MET A 170 -7.61 -3.44 2.56
CA MET A 170 -7.82 -2.04 2.95
C MET A 170 -9.29 -1.66 3.03
N LYS A 171 -10.11 -2.17 2.10
CA LYS A 171 -11.54 -1.85 2.01
C LYS A 171 -12.37 -2.48 3.13
N LEU A 172 -11.81 -3.47 3.82
CA LEU A 172 -12.47 -4.25 4.87
C LEU A 172 -12.10 -3.79 6.29
N ILE A 173 -11.24 -2.78 6.42
CA ILE A 173 -10.87 -2.20 7.72
C ILE A 173 -12.11 -1.47 8.30
N LYS A 174 -12.34 -1.63 9.61
CA LYS A 174 -13.45 -1.01 10.36
C LYS A 174 -12.95 0.12 11.27
#